data_AF-A0A7S1RWT1-F1
#
_entry.id   AF-A0A7S1RWT1-F1
#
_cell.length_a   1.000
_cell.length_b   1.000
_cell.length_c   1.000
_cell.angle_alpha   90.00
_cell.angle_beta   90.00
_cell.angle_gamma   90.00
#
_symmetry.space_group_name_H-M   'P 1'
#
loop_
_entity.id
_entity.type
_entity.pdbx_description
1 polymer ?
#
loop_
_entity_poly.entity_id
_entity_poly.type
_entity_poly.pdbx_seq_one_letter_code
_entity_poly.pdbx_strand_id
1 'polypeptide(L)'
;QTDATQLKLVREVFLEALRASYWDQLNHGRFLVGSSEPAILLNSVNLAKDQCGHGLTDWDTLAREVVVDSDDLGGRDSSSRSSSATAAPETGTSGRFCLLWWLRRQYSEWQIRRLFGQQMKAVQLIGAFIEAHRKAQTQIASYFGDSEEVDSPEETWVLIESQIEVFRAAIARSKITKTVQL
;
A
#
# COMPACT_ATOMS: atom_id res chain seq x y z
N GLN A 1 -0.96 -24.39 25.81
CA GLN A 1 -2.13 -23.49 25.78
C GLN A 1 -1.56 -22.10 25.74
N THR A 2 -1.87 -21.31 24.71
CA THR A 2 -1.32 -19.96 24.54
C THR A 2 -1.97 -19.04 25.58
N ASP A 3 -1.17 -18.31 26.36
CA ASP A 3 -1.71 -17.30 27.27
C ASP A 3 -2.09 -16.05 26.48
N ALA A 4 -3.38 -15.70 26.48
CA ALA A 4 -3.88 -14.54 25.76
C ALA A 4 -3.24 -13.21 26.23
N THR A 5 -2.88 -13.12 27.51
CA THR A 5 -2.24 -11.93 28.07
C THR A 5 -0.81 -11.80 27.56
N GLN A 6 -0.05 -12.90 27.63
CA GLN A 6 1.31 -12.97 27.10
C GLN A 6 1.33 -12.73 25.59
N LEU A 7 0.42 -13.35 24.83
CA LEU A 7 0.33 -13.16 23.38
C LEU A 7 0.08 -11.68 23.01
N LYS A 8 -0.81 -11.01 23.75
CA LYS A 8 -1.05 -9.57 23.56
C LYS A 8 0.23 -8.76 23.80
N LEU A 9 0.96 -9.05 24.87
CA LEU A 9 2.24 -8.37 25.18
C LEU A 9 3.27 -8.58 24.06
N VAL A 10 3.43 -9.81 23.58
CA VAL A 10 4.37 -10.13 22.47
C VAL A 10 3.99 -9.37 21.20
N ARG A 11 2.69 -9.27 20.86
CA ARG A 11 2.22 -8.45 19.74
C ARG A 11 2.52 -6.97 19.93
N GLU A 12 2.32 -6.42 21.12
CA GLU A 12 2.66 -5.02 21.41
C GLU A 12 4.16 -4.75 21.22
N VAL A 13 5.02 -5.65 21.72
CA VAL A 13 6.48 -5.56 21.51
C VAL A 13 6.84 -5.65 20.03
N PHE A 14 6.20 -6.56 19.29
CA PHE A 14 6.41 -6.69 17.85
C PHE A 14 6.04 -5.40 17.09
N LEU A 15 4.90 -4.79 17.42
CA LEU A 15 4.45 -3.54 16.81
C LEU A 15 5.38 -2.37 17.16
N GLU A 16 5.99 -2.36 18.34
CA GLU A 16 7.04 -1.39 18.67
C GLU A 16 8.33 -1.60 17.84
N ALA A 17 8.73 -2.85 17.61
CA ALA A 17 9.85 -3.17 16.71
C ALA A 17 9.58 -2.74 15.26
N LEU A 18 8.33 -2.89 14.79
CA LEU A 18 7.89 -2.35 13.49
C LEU A 18 7.99 -0.83 13.44
N ARG A 19 7.45 -0.14 14.45
CA ARG A 19 7.52 1.32 14.55
C ARG A 19 8.97 1.82 14.51
N ALA A 20 9.86 1.19 15.27
CA ALA A 20 11.29 1.50 15.27
C ALA A 20 11.92 1.27 13.89
N SER A 21 11.54 0.18 13.21
CA SER A 21 12.00 -0.12 11.86
C SER A 21 11.54 0.93 10.83
N TYR A 22 10.34 1.48 10.96
CA TYR A 22 9.88 2.57 10.08
C TYR A 22 10.63 3.88 10.32
N TRP A 23 10.92 4.22 11.57
CA TRP A 23 11.77 5.38 11.89
C TRP A 23 13.17 5.23 11.31
N ASP A 24 13.74 4.03 11.37
CA ASP A 24 15.04 3.74 10.77
C ASP A 24 15.02 3.94 9.25
N GLN A 25 13.99 3.43 8.56
CA GLN A 25 13.81 3.63 7.13
C GLN A 25 13.67 5.12 6.76
N LEU A 26 12.98 5.90 7.59
CA LEU A 26 12.86 7.36 7.41
C LEU A 26 14.21 8.06 7.50
N ASN A 27 15.00 7.73 8.53
CA ASN A 27 16.32 8.32 8.76
C ASN A 27 17.32 8.00 7.63
N HIS A 28 17.16 6.83 6.99
CA HIS A 28 17.97 6.42 5.83
C HIS A 28 17.50 7.04 4.50
N GLY A 29 16.51 7.94 4.52
CA GLY A 29 16.04 8.62 3.31
C GLY A 29 15.30 7.71 2.33
N ARG A 30 14.67 6.63 2.82
CA ARG A 30 13.88 5.71 1.98
C ARG A 30 12.68 6.41 1.32
N PHE A 31 12.12 7.40 1.99
CA PHE A 31 10.94 8.15 1.54
C PHE A 31 11.34 9.53 1.02
N LEU A 32 10.52 10.06 0.10
CA LEU A 32 10.71 11.41 -0.41
C LEU A 32 10.41 12.44 0.70
N VAL A 33 11.20 13.50 0.77
CA VAL A 33 10.97 14.56 1.76
C VAL A 33 9.61 15.22 1.52
N GLY A 34 8.80 15.31 2.58
CA GLY A 34 7.45 15.88 2.53
C GLY A 34 6.36 14.93 2.01
N SER A 35 6.71 13.67 1.79
CA SER A 35 5.75 12.65 1.34
C SER A 35 4.91 12.14 2.52
N SER A 36 3.71 11.59 2.24
CA SER A 36 2.76 11.15 3.28
C SER A 36 2.94 9.69 3.70
N GLU A 37 3.77 8.93 2.97
CA GLU A 37 4.02 7.51 3.16
C GLU A 37 4.51 7.15 4.57
N PRO A 38 5.46 7.88 5.19
CA PRO A 38 5.89 7.58 6.56
C PRO A 38 4.74 7.74 7.57
N ALA A 39 3.91 8.76 7.40
CA ALA A 39 2.78 9.01 8.28
C ALA A 39 1.73 7.90 8.15
N ILE A 40 1.49 7.40 6.94
CA ILE A 40 0.59 6.27 6.69
C ILE A 40 1.08 5.00 7.40
N LEU A 41 2.38 4.67 7.27
CA LEU A 41 2.97 3.48 7.92
C LEU A 41 2.93 3.57 9.46
N LEU A 42 3.28 4.73 10.02
CA LEU A 42 3.23 4.93 11.47
C LEU A 42 1.79 4.89 11.98
N ASN A 43 0.84 5.44 11.23
CA ASN A 43 -0.57 5.40 11.60
C ASN A 43 -1.13 3.96 11.55
N SER A 44 -0.73 3.14 10.56
CA SER A 44 -1.20 1.75 10.49
C SER A 44 -0.76 0.93 11.71
N VAL A 45 0.48 1.14 12.20
CA VAL A 45 0.97 0.48 13.43
C VAL A 45 0.20 0.95 14.66
N ASN A 46 -0.06 2.26 14.79
CA ASN A 46 -0.81 2.79 15.93
C ASN A 46 -2.21 2.17 15.99
N LEU A 47 -2.91 2.11 14.86
CA LEU A 47 -4.25 1.49 14.77
C LEU A 47 -4.21 -0.01 15.07
N ALA A 48 -3.19 -0.73 14.58
CA ALA A 48 -3.02 -2.15 14.90
C ALA A 48 -2.72 -2.38 16.38
N LYS A 49 -1.97 -1.46 17.03
CA LYS A 49 -1.68 -1.53 18.46
C LYS A 49 -2.95 -1.42 19.31
N ASP A 50 -3.87 -0.54 18.93
CA ASP A 50 -5.19 -0.44 19.60
C ASP A 50 -6.01 -1.74 19.48
N GLN A 51 -5.73 -2.56 18.45
CA GLN A 51 -6.45 -3.80 18.13
C GLN A 51 -5.63 -5.08 18.37
N CYS A 52 -4.48 -4.99 19.04
CA CYS A 52 -3.51 -6.09 19.17
C CYS A 52 -4.07 -7.34 19.88
N GLY A 53 -5.21 -7.24 20.57
CA GLY A 53 -5.93 -8.40 21.12
C GLY A 53 -6.41 -9.37 20.04
N HIS A 54 -6.65 -8.90 18.82
CA HIS A 54 -7.22 -9.69 17.72
C HIS A 54 -6.20 -10.26 16.73
N GLY A 55 -4.93 -9.83 16.82
CA GLY A 55 -3.88 -10.18 15.85
C GLY A 55 -3.13 -8.95 15.38
N LEU A 56 -2.21 -9.17 14.42
CA LEU A 56 -1.62 -8.10 13.62
C LEU A 56 -2.59 -7.73 12.49
N THR A 57 -2.89 -6.43 12.37
CA THR A 57 -3.89 -5.89 11.42
C THR A 57 -3.40 -4.63 10.70
N ASP A 58 -2.10 -4.33 10.78
CA ASP A 58 -1.54 -3.13 10.15
C ASP A 58 -1.53 -3.24 8.63
N TRP A 59 -1.42 -4.46 8.08
CA TRP A 59 -1.61 -4.64 6.63
C TRP A 59 -3.03 -4.28 6.18
N ASP A 60 -4.07 -4.68 6.93
CA ASP A 60 -5.46 -4.44 6.53
C ASP A 60 -5.82 -2.95 6.57
N THR A 61 -5.12 -2.17 7.39
CA THR A 61 -5.20 -0.71 7.39
C THR A 61 -4.47 -0.13 6.18
N LEU A 62 -3.24 -0.59 5.92
CA LEU A 62 -2.40 -0.08 4.85
C LEU A 62 -2.92 -0.45 3.45
N ALA A 63 -3.55 -1.62 3.30
CA ALA A 63 -4.12 -2.08 2.05
C ALA A 63 -5.16 -1.09 1.49
N ARG A 64 -5.93 -0.42 2.35
CA ARG A 64 -6.94 0.58 1.94
C ARG A 64 -6.31 1.80 1.29
N GLU A 65 -5.10 2.16 1.70
CA GLU A 65 -4.32 3.29 1.15
C GLU A 65 -3.55 2.91 -0.13
N VAL A 66 -3.32 1.61 -0.33
CA VAL A 66 -2.54 1.04 -1.43
C VAL A 66 -3.39 0.64 -2.62
N VAL A 67 -4.65 0.26 -2.41
CA VAL A 67 -5.59 -0.05 -3.49
C VAL A 67 -5.85 1.22 -4.28
N VAL A 68 -5.19 1.32 -5.42
CA VAL A 68 -5.48 2.32 -6.45
C VAL A 68 -6.81 1.91 -7.06
N ASP A 69 -7.83 2.76 -6.97
CA ASP A 69 -9.12 2.55 -7.66
C ASP A 69 -8.88 2.50 -9.17
N SER A 70 -8.53 1.31 -9.67
CA SER A 70 -8.45 1.02 -11.10
C SER A 70 -9.83 1.03 -11.76
N ASP A 71 -10.89 0.90 -10.95
CA ASP A 71 -12.28 0.88 -11.43
C ASP A 71 -12.80 2.27 -11.84
N ASP A 72 -12.18 3.36 -11.37
CA ASP A 72 -12.65 4.72 -11.69
C ASP A 72 -12.22 5.17 -13.12
N LEU A 73 -11.37 4.39 -13.79
CA LEU A 73 -10.96 4.61 -15.19
C LEU A 73 -11.79 3.80 -16.18
N GLY A 74 -12.49 2.77 -15.69
CA GLY A 74 -13.34 1.88 -16.47
C GLY A 74 -14.76 2.40 -16.55
N GLY A 75 -14.98 3.41 -17.40
CA GLY A 75 -16.27 3.63 -18.06
C GLY A 75 -17.49 3.61 -17.13
N ARG A 76 -17.94 4.81 -16.76
CA ARG A 76 -19.37 5.07 -16.67
C ARG A 76 -19.94 4.75 -18.06
N ASP A 77 -20.24 3.48 -18.31
CA ASP A 77 -20.93 2.97 -19.48
C ASP A 77 -22.29 3.65 -19.47
N SER A 78 -22.26 4.83 -20.05
CA SER A 78 -23.38 5.68 -20.35
C SER A 78 -24.06 5.02 -21.55
N SER A 79 -24.58 3.81 -21.32
CA SER A 79 -25.49 3.07 -22.18
C SER A 79 -26.84 3.78 -22.15
N SER A 80 -26.83 5.05 -22.53
CA SER A 80 -27.97 5.93 -22.61
C SER A 80 -27.74 6.85 -23.80
N ARG A 81 -28.32 6.41 -24.92
CA ARG A 81 -28.70 7.18 -26.11
C ARG A 81 -27.60 7.47 -27.13
N SER A 82 -27.58 6.66 -28.17
CA SER A 82 -27.47 7.19 -29.53
C SER A 82 -28.78 6.90 -30.28
N SER A 83 -29.66 7.88 -30.21
CA SER A 83 -30.65 8.13 -31.26
C SER A 83 -29.91 8.59 -32.52
N SER A 84 -30.40 8.10 -33.64
CA SER A 84 -30.08 8.48 -35.01
C SER A 84 -29.94 9.99 -35.25
N ALA A 85 -28.87 10.41 -35.93
CA ALA A 85 -28.88 11.63 -36.72
C ALA A 85 -27.85 11.56 -37.87
N THR A 86 -28.42 11.35 -39.05
CA THR A 86 -27.87 11.57 -40.39
C THR A 86 -27.60 13.06 -40.61
N ALA A 87 -26.42 13.47 -41.12
CA ALA A 87 -26.24 14.47 -42.19
C ALA A 87 -24.84 15.13 -42.24
N ALA A 88 -24.24 15.04 -43.44
CA ALA A 88 -23.40 15.98 -44.21
C ALA A 88 -22.12 16.65 -43.60
N PRO A 89 -20.99 16.62 -44.34
CA PRO A 89 -19.79 17.40 -44.05
C PRO A 89 -19.67 18.61 -44.99
N GLU A 90 -19.62 19.84 -44.47
CA GLU A 90 -19.09 20.98 -45.22
C GLU A 90 -18.06 21.80 -44.42
N THR A 91 -16.85 21.75 -44.98
CA THR A 91 -15.69 22.65 -44.90
C THR A 91 -15.84 23.93 -44.08
N GLY A 92 -15.14 24.01 -42.93
CA GLY A 92 -14.88 25.30 -42.29
C GLY A 92 -14.50 25.30 -40.81
N THR A 93 -13.61 24.41 -40.34
CA THR A 93 -13.34 24.35 -38.88
C THR A 93 -11.90 23.96 -38.53
N SER A 94 -10.92 24.69 -39.06
CA SER A 94 -9.49 24.40 -38.81
C SER A 94 -8.98 24.87 -37.43
N GLY A 95 -9.59 25.89 -36.81
CA GLY A 95 -9.10 26.44 -35.53
C GLY A 95 -9.55 25.69 -34.25
N ARG A 96 -10.76 25.09 -34.24
CA ARG A 96 -11.33 24.45 -33.05
C ARG A 96 -10.76 23.05 -32.76
N PHE A 97 -10.27 22.36 -33.80
CA PHE A 97 -9.63 21.05 -33.66
C PHE A 97 -8.28 21.09 -32.93
N CYS A 98 -7.54 22.21 -33.02
CA CYS A 98 -6.23 22.36 -32.39
C CYS A 98 -6.31 22.48 -30.86
N LEU A 99 -7.25 23.28 -30.34
CA LEU A 99 -7.48 23.44 -28.89
C LEU A 99 -7.96 22.14 -28.23
N LEU A 100 -8.86 21.40 -28.87
CA LEU A 100 -9.33 20.11 -28.38
C LEU A 100 -8.21 19.06 -28.38
N TRP A 101 -7.33 19.06 -29.38
CA TRP A 101 -6.17 18.17 -29.42
C TRP A 101 -5.13 18.53 -28.34
N TRP A 102 -4.88 19.83 -28.10
CA TRP A 102 -3.98 20.29 -27.03
C TRP A 102 -4.51 19.97 -25.63
N LEU A 103 -5.81 20.21 -25.38
CA LEU A 103 -6.46 19.86 -24.11
C LEU A 103 -6.47 18.34 -23.87
N ARG A 104 -6.74 17.54 -24.90
CA ARG A 104 -6.69 16.08 -24.82
C ARG A 104 -5.28 15.58 -24.51
N ARG A 105 -4.25 16.19 -25.11
CA ARG A 105 -2.85 15.87 -24.83
C ARG A 105 -2.45 16.22 -23.40
N GLN A 106 -2.78 17.43 -22.94
CA GLN A 106 -2.54 17.87 -21.56
C GLN A 106 -3.23 16.96 -20.53
N TYR A 107 -4.48 16.59 -20.79
CA TYR A 107 -5.22 15.66 -19.92
C TYR A 107 -4.56 14.28 -19.86
N SER A 108 -4.08 13.76 -21.00
CA SER A 108 -3.38 12.47 -21.05
C SER A 108 -2.07 12.48 -20.25
N GLU A 109 -1.28 13.56 -20.34
CA GLU A 109 -0.03 13.68 -19.58
C GLU A 109 -0.27 13.80 -18.07
N TRP A 110 -1.30 14.55 -17.66
CA TRP A 110 -1.69 14.65 -16.26
C TRP A 110 -2.15 13.30 -15.69
N GLN A 111 -2.99 12.57 -16.43
CA GLN A 111 -3.49 11.25 -16.01
C GLN A 111 -2.35 10.24 -15.85
N ILE A 112 -1.40 10.24 -16.79
CA ILE A 112 -0.20 9.39 -16.72
C ILE A 112 0.60 9.71 -15.45
N ARG A 113 0.90 11.00 -15.19
CA ARG A 113 1.67 11.40 -13.99
C ARG A 113 0.98 11.00 -12.69
N ARG A 114 -0.34 11.15 -12.62
CA ARG A 114 -1.12 10.76 -11.43
C ARG A 114 -1.05 9.24 -11.19
N LEU A 115 -1.24 8.44 -12.24
CA LEU A 115 -1.17 6.98 -12.15
C LEU A 115 0.22 6.52 -11.68
N PHE A 116 1.28 7.06 -12.29
CA PHE A 116 2.66 6.77 -11.88
C PHE A 116 2.93 7.17 -10.43
N GLY A 117 2.43 8.33 -9.99
CA GLY A 117 2.57 8.77 -8.60
C GLY A 117 1.92 7.81 -7.61
N GLN A 118 0.69 7.36 -7.89
CA GLN A 118 -0.03 6.40 -7.05
C GLN A 118 0.66 5.03 -7.02
N GLN A 119 1.12 4.52 -8.16
CA GLN A 119 1.85 3.26 -8.23
C GLN A 119 3.18 3.33 -7.48
N MET A 120 3.93 4.43 -7.63
CA MET A 120 5.19 4.63 -6.91
C MET A 120 4.97 4.65 -5.40
N LYS A 121 3.97 5.42 -4.93
CA LYS A 121 3.54 5.44 -3.53
C LYS A 121 3.24 4.03 -3.01
N ALA A 122 2.43 3.27 -3.75
CA ALA A 122 2.06 1.92 -3.38
C ALA A 122 3.27 0.97 -3.29
N VAL A 123 4.18 1.02 -4.28
CA VAL A 123 5.41 0.22 -4.26
C VAL A 123 6.31 0.58 -3.08
N GLN A 124 6.45 1.87 -2.75
CA GLN A 124 7.23 2.32 -1.61
C GLN A 124 6.63 1.85 -0.28
N LEU A 125 5.32 2.04 -0.08
CA LEU A 125 4.62 1.61 1.13
C LEU A 125 4.73 0.10 1.35
N ILE A 126 4.41 -0.70 0.33
CA ILE A 126 4.49 -2.17 0.43
C ILE A 126 5.93 -2.63 0.65
N GLY A 127 6.89 -2.04 -0.06
CA GLY A 127 8.30 -2.37 0.11
C GLY A 127 8.81 -2.06 1.50
N ALA A 128 8.44 -0.90 2.06
CA ALA A 128 8.77 -0.50 3.43
C ALA A 128 8.15 -1.44 4.47
N PHE A 129 6.87 -1.77 4.28
CA PHE A 129 6.11 -2.69 5.12
C PHE A 129 6.79 -4.07 5.21
N ILE A 130 7.05 -4.70 4.07
CA ILE A 130 7.68 -6.04 4.02
C ILE A 130 9.05 -6.03 4.70
N GLU A 131 9.85 -4.99 4.48
CA GLU A 131 11.18 -4.89 5.09
C GLU A 131 11.12 -4.68 6.60
N ALA A 132 10.19 -3.85 7.09
CA ALA A 132 10.00 -3.65 8.51
C ALA A 132 9.57 -4.93 9.22
N HIS A 133 8.62 -5.69 8.67
CA HIS A 133 8.21 -6.98 9.24
C HIS A 133 9.36 -7.97 9.29
N ARG A 134 10.13 -8.09 8.21
CA ARG A 134 11.31 -8.98 8.21
C ARG A 134 12.32 -8.59 9.29
N LYS A 135 12.55 -7.29 9.48
CA LYS A 135 13.44 -6.78 10.53
C LYS A 135 12.89 -7.05 11.94
N ALA A 136 11.60 -6.78 12.16
CA ALA A 136 10.93 -7.01 13.44
C ALA A 136 10.89 -8.51 13.82
N GLN A 137 10.72 -9.41 12.84
CA GLN A 137 10.80 -10.86 13.04
C GLN A 137 12.16 -11.30 13.58
N THR A 138 13.26 -10.72 13.11
CA THR A 138 14.60 -11.00 13.65
C THR A 138 14.79 -10.39 15.03
N GLN A 139 14.23 -9.19 15.27
CA GLN A 139 14.38 -8.50 16.55
C GLN A 139 13.62 -9.17 17.69
N ILE A 140 12.42 -9.70 17.43
CA ILE A 140 11.60 -10.27 18.51
C ILE A 140 12.23 -11.51 19.14
N ALA A 141 12.92 -12.34 18.34
CA ALA A 141 13.71 -13.46 18.83
C ALA A 141 14.77 -13.01 19.85
N SER A 142 15.47 -11.90 19.55
CA SER A 142 16.48 -11.36 20.47
C SER A 142 15.93 -10.74 21.76
N TYR A 143 14.62 -10.45 21.84
CA TYR A 143 14.01 -9.79 23.00
C TYR A 143 13.49 -10.76 24.05
N PHE A 144 13.02 -11.94 23.64
CA PHE A 144 12.36 -12.90 24.54
C PHE A 144 13.24 -14.11 24.91
N GLY A 145 14.43 -14.24 24.31
CA GLY A 145 15.39 -15.31 24.59
C GLY A 145 16.78 -14.80 24.95
N ASP A 146 17.54 -15.66 25.66
CA ASP A 146 19.00 -15.52 25.78
C ASP A 146 19.73 -15.99 24.50
N SER A 147 18.97 -16.51 23.53
CA SER A 147 19.44 -17.08 22.26
C SER A 147 18.65 -16.53 21.07
N GLU A 148 19.09 -16.79 19.84
CA GLU A 148 18.35 -16.40 18.61
C GLU A 148 17.18 -17.37 18.28
N GLU A 149 16.91 -18.36 19.13
CA GLU A 149 15.84 -19.34 18.93
C GLU A 149 14.49 -18.85 19.49
N VAL A 150 13.39 -19.32 18.90
CA VAL A 150 12.04 -18.95 19.30
C VAL A 150 11.64 -19.74 20.54
N ASP A 151 11.55 -19.06 21.67
CA ASP A 151 11.50 -19.70 22.98
C ASP A 151 10.06 -19.87 23.52
N SER A 152 9.06 -19.27 22.85
CA SER A 152 7.66 -19.33 23.29
C SER A 152 6.65 -19.60 22.17
N PRO A 153 5.52 -20.29 22.48
CA PRO A 153 4.44 -20.48 21.51
C PRO A 153 3.77 -19.15 21.11
N GLU A 154 3.75 -18.15 22.00
CA GLU A 154 3.24 -16.81 21.72
C GLU A 154 4.09 -16.10 20.66
N GLU A 155 5.42 -16.15 20.79
CA GLU A 155 6.34 -15.59 19.79
C GLU A 155 6.19 -16.28 18.45
N THR A 156 6.16 -17.62 18.45
CA THR A 156 5.92 -18.43 17.24
C THR A 156 4.63 -17.97 16.54
N TRP A 157 3.58 -17.72 17.32
CA TRP A 157 2.30 -17.28 16.79
C TRP A 157 2.38 -15.90 16.12
N VAL A 158 3.02 -14.92 16.76
CA VAL A 158 3.20 -13.57 16.21
C VAL A 158 4.07 -13.59 14.95
N LEU A 159 5.10 -14.44 14.89
CA LEU A 159 5.89 -14.65 13.68
C LEU A 159 5.04 -15.18 12.53
N ILE A 160 4.16 -16.15 12.78
CA ILE A 160 3.24 -16.69 11.77
C ILE A 160 2.27 -15.60 11.29
N GLU A 161 1.67 -14.83 12.21
CA GLU A 161 0.80 -13.69 11.87
C GLU A 161 1.51 -12.71 10.95
N SER A 162 2.72 -12.32 11.31
CA SER A 162 3.53 -11.41 10.50
C SER A 162 3.88 -11.99 9.13
N GLN A 163 4.16 -13.29 9.00
CA GLN A 163 4.41 -13.91 7.70
C GLN A 163 3.18 -13.87 6.80
N ILE A 164 1.98 -14.05 7.37
CA ILE A 164 0.72 -13.95 6.63
C ILE A 164 0.54 -12.53 6.07
N GLU A 165 0.78 -11.51 6.88
CA GLU A 165 0.69 -10.12 6.43
C GLU A 165 1.72 -9.78 5.34
N VAL A 166 2.97 -10.21 5.51
CA VAL A 166 4.03 -10.06 4.50
C VAL A 166 3.62 -10.73 3.18
N PHE A 167 3.03 -11.92 3.24
CA PHE A 167 2.56 -12.62 2.05
C PHE A 167 1.42 -11.87 1.34
N ARG A 168 0.43 -11.37 2.10
CA ARG A 168 -0.66 -10.53 1.54
C ARG A 168 -0.09 -9.28 0.86
N ALA A 169 0.87 -8.62 1.49
CA ALA A 169 1.56 -7.47 0.95
C ALA A 169 2.31 -7.79 -0.36
N ALA A 170 3.04 -8.90 -0.38
CA ALA A 170 3.76 -9.36 -1.58
C ALA A 170 2.80 -9.64 -2.76
N ILE A 171 1.64 -10.24 -2.50
CA ILE A 171 0.60 -10.44 -3.53
C ILE A 171 0.14 -9.09 -4.08
N ALA A 172 -0.16 -8.12 -3.21
CA ALA A 172 -0.59 -6.79 -3.64
C ALA A 172 0.47 -6.10 -4.53
N ARG A 173 1.75 -6.19 -4.16
CA ARG A 173 2.87 -5.67 -4.96
C ARG A 173 2.95 -6.31 -6.36
N SER A 174 2.71 -7.61 -6.44
CA SER A 174 2.73 -8.33 -7.73
C SER A 174 1.64 -7.86 -8.68
N LYS A 175 0.46 -7.47 -8.16
CA LYS A 175 -0.65 -6.93 -8.96
C LYS A 175 -0.28 -5.57 -9.56
N ILE A 176 0.33 -4.68 -8.77
CA ILE A 176 0.77 -3.35 -9.23
C ILE A 176 1.78 -3.46 -10.37
N THR A 177 2.73 -4.39 -10.26
CA THR A 177 3.80 -4.55 -11.26
C THR A 177 3.25 -5.01 -12.61
N LYS A 178 2.21 -5.85 -12.62
CA LYS A 178 1.56 -6.32 -13.86
C LYS A 178 0.86 -5.20 -14.61
N THR A 179 0.25 -4.25 -13.90
CA THR A 179 -0.43 -3.10 -14.53
C THR A 179 0.52 -2.19 -15.30
N VAL A 180 1.81 -2.18 -14.95
CA VAL A 180 2.82 -1.32 -15.60
C VAL A 180 3.33 -1.89 -16.92
N GLN A 181 3.18 -3.20 -17.14
CA GLN A 181 3.71 -3.89 -18.34
C GLN A 181 2.71 -3.97 -19.50
N LEU A 182 1.51 -3.39 -19.35
CA LEU A 182 0.46 -3.32 -20.38
C LEU A 182 0.50 -1.98 -21.11
#